data_AF-A0A2D9Q594-F1
#
_entry.id   AF-A0A2D9Q594-F1
#
_cell.length_a   1.000
_cell.length_b   1.000
_cell.length_c   1.000
_cell.angle_alpha   90.00
_cell.angle_beta   90.00
_cell.angle_gamma   90.00
#
_symmetry.space_group_name_H-M   'P 1'
#
loop_
_entity.id
_entity.type
_entity.pdbx_description
1 polymer ?
#
loop_
_entity_poly.entity_id
_entity_poly.type
_entity_poly.pdbx_seq_one_letter_code
_entity_poly.pdbx_strand_id
1 'polypeptide(L)'
;MVEILCPHCDEEIELDDDASGEFACPYCEGEFEWNVEPKPKRSRPKRSKRKSTSSSVSKQKISVPSFPASGLKVSREAVHVAMLAFLVLSLTGPLMYVVETEDGEAVAEFSTTTFKFESEDEYERFDTEYSEVVESLSAMKEACVFAGGGNCELFDEAMSGFSRWNLASNIYTFMVGISALLVGLSFAARGLVGLVAGGRMVTSAGGFERLYGFGRFAIVPAGGLWLMATVLFIFITPSYEDTFAFTIEGTEAPALDTSYTLFVWLSLLFSIALTVGSVMFLSNIPLELREPVDNPLYLASLVALISSVVCGLAVLGSFFFNWLVAGEIFGLRPGGIHLSFFGEGETIGWIEIFKGEGMKFIAVLGMLFFLLVLASVVVQLAHTVSAVAVQLDDMGVIDMTAERYELAVQLQVPSAAIALGGVVASYVLVQVTSLLLLSDQFTGFFLGDNIPRPSLLLGLLVVGLIVQFVSNRAYQEER
;
A
#
# COMPACT_ATOMS: atom_id res chain seq x y z
N MET A 1 27.89 -45.96 -41.18
CA MET A 1 28.09 -45.05 -40.05
C MET A 1 27.16 -43.87 -40.26
N VAL A 2 26.42 -43.48 -39.23
CA VAL A 2 25.48 -42.36 -39.25
C VAL A 2 26.05 -41.24 -38.38
N GLU A 3 26.15 -40.05 -38.96
CA GLU A 3 26.54 -38.82 -38.28
C GLU A 3 25.29 -38.23 -37.61
N ILE A 4 25.30 -38.15 -36.28
CA ILE A 4 24.21 -37.58 -35.49
C ILE A 4 24.73 -36.44 -34.63
N LEU A 5 23.88 -35.46 -34.36
CA LEU A 5 24.19 -34.40 -33.40
C LEU A 5 23.81 -34.87 -32.00
N CYS A 6 24.71 -34.69 -31.04
CA CYS A 6 24.43 -34.98 -29.64
C CYS A 6 23.30 -34.09 -29.12
N PRO A 7 22.21 -34.63 -28.54
CA PRO A 7 21.12 -33.82 -27.99
C PRO A 7 21.51 -32.98 -26.76
N HIS A 8 22.73 -33.17 -26.22
CA HIS A 8 23.20 -32.47 -25.03
C HIS A 8 24.22 -31.36 -25.32
N CYS A 9 24.96 -31.43 -26.43
CA CYS A 9 26.06 -30.49 -26.72
C CYS A 9 26.20 -30.09 -28.20
N ASP A 10 25.30 -30.55 -29.07
CA ASP A 10 25.26 -30.24 -30.51
C ASP A 10 26.54 -30.59 -31.29
N GLU A 11 27.46 -31.34 -30.69
CA GLU A 11 28.64 -31.89 -31.38
C GLU A 11 28.28 -33.13 -32.20
N GLU A 12 28.97 -33.30 -33.31
CA GLU A 12 28.76 -34.38 -34.27
C GLU A 12 29.41 -35.68 -33.78
N ILE A 13 28.61 -36.75 -33.73
CA ILE A 13 29.01 -38.08 -33.25
C ILE A 13 28.70 -39.10 -34.35
N GLU A 14 29.68 -39.94 -34.65
CA GLU A 14 29.51 -41.08 -35.55
C GLU A 14 29.04 -42.31 -34.76
N LEU A 15 27.90 -42.90 -35.17
CA LEU A 15 27.42 -44.19 -34.69
C LEU A 15 27.37 -45.20 -35.85
N ASP A 16 27.34 -46.50 -35.53
CA ASP A 16 27.11 -47.54 -36.52
C ASP A 16 25.67 -47.46 -37.09
N ASP A 17 25.45 -47.82 -38.36
CA ASP A 17 24.13 -47.68 -39.02
C ASP A 17 23.03 -48.50 -38.35
N ASP A 18 23.41 -49.60 -37.68
CA ASP A 18 22.51 -50.51 -36.96
C ASP A 18 22.53 -50.27 -35.44
N ALA A 19 23.13 -49.17 -34.97
CA ALA A 19 23.19 -48.82 -33.56
C ALA A 19 21.78 -48.54 -33.00
N SER A 20 21.46 -49.16 -31.86
CA SER A 20 20.25 -48.87 -31.09
C SER A 20 20.52 -49.13 -29.60
N GLY A 21 19.99 -48.27 -28.72
CA GLY A 21 20.20 -48.37 -27.28
C GLY A 21 20.61 -47.06 -26.63
N GLU A 22 21.11 -47.14 -25.39
CA GLU A 22 21.66 -46.02 -24.62
C GLU A 22 23.16 -45.85 -24.96
N PHE A 23 23.53 -44.66 -25.44
CA PHE A 23 24.89 -44.26 -25.77
C PHE A 23 25.34 -43.09 -24.90
N ALA A 24 26.64 -42.99 -24.62
CA ALA A 24 27.22 -41.84 -23.96
C ALA A 24 28.00 -41.00 -24.96
N CYS A 25 27.76 -39.68 -24.95
CA CYS A 25 28.52 -38.75 -25.79
C CYS A 25 29.99 -38.66 -25.33
N PRO A 26 30.98 -38.81 -26.23
CA PRO A 26 32.39 -38.71 -25.87
C PRO A 26 32.84 -37.29 -25.49
N TYR A 27 32.08 -36.25 -25.87
CA TYR A 27 32.42 -34.86 -25.61
C TYR A 27 31.84 -34.31 -24.30
N CYS A 28 30.65 -34.77 -23.89
CA CYS A 28 29.95 -34.23 -22.72
C CYS A 28 29.57 -35.29 -21.68
N GLU A 29 29.92 -36.57 -21.90
CA GLU A 29 29.59 -37.71 -21.04
C GLU A 29 28.08 -37.90 -20.79
N GLY A 30 27.23 -37.22 -21.58
CA GLY A 30 25.78 -37.29 -21.47
C GLY A 30 25.22 -38.55 -22.13
N GLU A 31 24.43 -39.32 -21.40
CA GLU A 31 23.72 -40.50 -21.91
C GLU A 31 22.49 -40.09 -22.72
N PHE A 32 22.26 -40.73 -23.86
CA PHE A 32 21.09 -40.53 -24.71
C PHE A 32 20.64 -41.85 -25.36
N GLU A 33 19.33 -41.96 -25.63
CA GLU A 33 18.76 -43.13 -26.31
C GLU A 33 18.69 -42.88 -27.82
N TRP A 34 19.20 -43.82 -28.61
CA TRP A 34 19.13 -43.81 -30.06
C TRP A 34 18.34 -45.03 -30.57
N ASN A 35 17.38 -44.78 -31.47
CA ASN A 35 16.63 -45.80 -32.21
C ASN A 35 15.90 -46.84 -31.34
N VAL A 36 15.33 -46.42 -30.19
CA VAL A 36 14.53 -47.29 -29.31
C VAL A 36 13.03 -47.11 -29.57
N GLU A 37 12.31 -48.22 -29.82
CA GLU A 37 10.85 -48.18 -29.98
C GLU A 37 10.16 -47.75 -28.66
N PRO A 38 9.20 -46.79 -28.71
CA PRO A 38 8.48 -46.36 -27.51
C PRO A 38 7.64 -47.52 -26.94
N LYS A 39 7.93 -47.91 -25.69
CA LYS A 39 7.22 -49.01 -25.01
C LYS A 39 5.71 -48.73 -24.96
N PRO A 40 4.85 -49.66 -25.41
CA PRO A 40 3.40 -49.46 -25.36
C PRO A 40 2.92 -49.38 -23.90
N LYS A 41 2.12 -48.34 -23.60
CA LYS A 41 1.48 -48.11 -22.30
C LYS A 41 0.56 -49.29 -21.95
N ARG A 42 1.09 -50.28 -21.21
CA ARG A 42 0.30 -51.40 -20.68
C ARG A 42 -0.31 -51.00 -19.33
N SER A 43 -1.64 -50.84 -19.34
CA SER A 43 -2.50 -50.89 -18.16
C SER A 43 -2.18 -52.12 -17.30
N ARG A 44 -1.99 -51.94 -15.99
CA ARG A 44 -1.84 -53.06 -15.04
C ARG A 44 -2.92 -53.05 -13.94
N PRO A 45 -3.57 -54.20 -13.67
CA PRO A 45 -4.51 -54.39 -12.57
C PRO A 45 -3.82 -54.78 -11.25
N LYS A 46 -4.60 -54.73 -10.17
CA LYS A 46 -4.24 -55.04 -8.76
C LYS A 46 -3.76 -56.50 -8.56
N ARG A 47 -2.75 -56.70 -7.69
CA ARG A 47 -2.81 -57.48 -6.41
C ARG A 47 -1.48 -58.18 -6.00
N SER A 48 -1.00 -57.75 -4.82
CA SER A 48 -0.34 -58.47 -3.71
C SER A 48 1.04 -59.15 -3.79
N LYS A 49 1.80 -58.84 -2.71
CA LYS A 49 2.66 -59.67 -1.83
C LYS A 49 4.20 -59.62 -2.01
N ARG A 50 4.79 -59.07 -0.93
CA ARG A 50 6.01 -59.47 -0.18
C ARG A 50 7.40 -59.01 -0.66
N LYS A 51 7.88 -57.97 0.04
CA LYS A 51 9.06 -57.91 0.94
C LYS A 51 10.38 -58.51 0.43
N SER A 52 11.31 -57.62 0.06
CA SER A 52 12.70 -57.68 0.51
C SER A 52 13.29 -56.27 0.59
N THR A 53 14.04 -56.07 1.65
CA THR A 53 14.68 -54.85 2.13
C THR A 53 16.05 -54.65 1.50
N SER A 54 16.29 -53.50 0.90
CA SER A 54 17.60 -52.82 0.89
C SER A 54 17.37 -51.32 0.67
N SER A 55 17.29 -50.58 1.76
CA SER A 55 17.26 -49.11 1.73
C SER A 55 18.66 -48.58 1.39
N SER A 56 18.98 -48.52 0.10
CA SER A 56 19.94 -47.53 -0.40
C SER A 56 19.20 -46.21 -0.51
N VAL A 57 19.54 -45.27 0.38
CA VAL A 57 19.03 -43.90 0.36
C VAL A 57 19.50 -43.25 -0.94
N SER A 58 18.65 -43.27 -1.97
CA SER A 58 18.83 -42.46 -3.16
C SER A 58 18.69 -41.00 -2.74
N LYS A 59 19.81 -40.30 -2.64
CA LYS A 59 19.81 -38.84 -2.58
C LYS A 59 19.17 -38.35 -3.87
N GLN A 60 17.87 -38.06 -3.83
CA GLN A 60 17.21 -37.31 -4.89
C GLN A 60 17.87 -35.92 -4.89
N LYS A 61 18.78 -35.74 -5.85
CA LYS A 61 19.36 -34.44 -6.19
C LYS A 61 18.20 -33.65 -6.78
N ILE A 62 17.51 -32.88 -5.94
CA ILE A 62 16.61 -31.83 -6.41
C ILE A 62 17.51 -30.85 -7.16
N SER A 63 17.43 -30.84 -8.48
CA SER A 63 18.05 -29.83 -9.32
C SER A 63 17.36 -28.51 -9.03
N VAL A 64 17.89 -27.76 -8.08
CA VAL A 64 17.49 -26.37 -7.87
C VAL A 64 18.34 -25.52 -8.82
N PRO A 65 17.74 -24.70 -9.70
CA PRO A 65 18.50 -23.80 -10.53
C PRO A 65 19.27 -22.81 -9.64
N SER A 66 20.56 -22.65 -9.93
CA SER A 66 21.41 -21.64 -9.31
C SER A 66 20.91 -20.26 -9.74
N PHE A 67 20.24 -19.56 -8.84
CA PHE A 67 19.69 -18.22 -9.12
C PHE A 67 20.79 -17.14 -9.05
N PRO A 68 21.08 -16.40 -10.14
CA PRO A 68 21.81 -15.15 -10.04
C PRO A 68 20.94 -14.09 -9.35
N ALA A 69 21.58 -13.26 -8.53
CA ALA A 69 20.95 -12.19 -7.77
C ALA A 69 20.55 -11.04 -8.69
N SER A 70 19.32 -11.06 -9.21
CA SER A 70 18.73 -9.91 -9.90
C SER A 70 18.36 -8.80 -8.90
N GLY A 71 18.63 -7.54 -9.27
CA GLY A 71 18.37 -6.36 -8.42
C GLY A 71 16.92 -6.20 -7.95
N LEU A 72 15.97 -6.81 -8.66
CA LEU A 72 14.56 -6.83 -8.29
C LEU A 72 14.28 -7.62 -6.99
N LYS A 73 15.06 -8.69 -6.71
CA LYS A 73 14.93 -9.46 -5.45
C LYS A 73 15.38 -8.67 -4.23
N VAL A 74 16.38 -7.80 -4.40
CA VAL A 74 16.90 -6.94 -3.31
C VAL A 74 15.86 -5.88 -2.92
N SER A 75 15.13 -5.32 -3.90
CA SER A 75 14.09 -4.32 -3.64
C SER A 75 12.92 -4.86 -2.81
N ARG A 76 12.47 -6.10 -3.06
CA ARG A 76 11.34 -6.70 -2.37
C ARG A 76 11.62 -7.00 -0.90
N GLU A 77 12.79 -7.57 -0.61
CA GLU A 77 13.17 -7.86 0.78
C GLU A 77 13.50 -6.57 1.54
N ALA A 78 14.02 -5.54 0.88
CA ALA A 78 14.22 -4.22 1.48
C ALA A 78 12.89 -3.57 1.93
N VAL A 79 11.84 -3.65 1.10
CA VAL A 79 10.50 -3.17 1.48
C VAL A 79 9.96 -3.94 2.68
N HIS A 80 10.13 -5.26 2.69
CA HIS A 80 9.70 -6.10 3.82
C HIS A 80 10.37 -5.71 5.14
N VAL A 81 11.68 -5.49 5.11
CA VAL A 81 12.46 -5.05 6.28
C VAL A 81 12.06 -3.64 6.70
N ALA A 82 11.84 -2.72 5.76
CA ALA A 82 11.38 -1.36 6.07
C ALA A 82 10.01 -1.34 6.75
N MET A 83 9.07 -2.17 6.29
CA MET A 83 7.74 -2.29 6.89
C MET A 83 7.80 -2.92 8.29
N LEU A 84 8.66 -3.94 8.47
CA LEU A 84 8.90 -4.52 9.80
C LEU A 84 9.52 -3.49 10.75
N ALA A 85 10.50 -2.71 10.29
CA ALA A 85 11.12 -1.65 11.09
C ALA A 85 10.09 -0.59 11.51
N PHE A 86 9.21 -0.17 10.59
CA PHE A 86 8.13 0.76 10.92
C PHE A 86 7.14 0.17 11.94
N LEU A 87 6.73 -1.09 11.77
CA LEU A 87 5.86 -1.77 12.74
C LEU A 87 6.50 -1.87 14.14
N VAL A 88 7.81 -2.07 14.21
CA VAL A 88 8.55 -2.06 15.48
C VAL A 88 8.58 -0.64 16.07
N LEU A 89 8.82 0.39 15.26
CA LEU A 89 8.74 1.79 15.70
C LEU A 89 7.35 2.16 16.21
N SER A 90 6.29 1.60 15.64
CA SER A 90 4.92 1.79 16.16
C SER A 90 4.71 1.27 17.59
N LEU A 91 5.60 0.39 18.07
CA LEU A 91 5.54 -0.19 19.41
C LEU A 91 6.44 0.54 20.42
N THR A 92 7.25 1.52 19.99
CA THR A 92 8.21 2.21 20.87
C THR A 92 7.65 3.47 21.54
N GLY A 93 6.33 3.70 21.49
CA GLY A 93 5.73 4.93 22.04
C GLY A 93 5.81 6.15 21.11
N PRO A 94 5.48 6.05 19.81
CA PRO A 94 5.49 7.21 18.93
C PRO A 94 4.45 8.25 19.36
N LEU A 95 4.73 9.52 19.08
CA LEU A 95 3.76 10.60 19.24
C LEU A 95 2.64 10.42 18.20
N MET A 96 1.41 10.29 18.67
CA MET A 96 0.25 9.99 17.82
C MET A 96 -0.63 11.21 17.59
N TYR A 97 -0.78 12.04 18.60
CA TYR A 97 -1.63 13.22 18.57
C TYR A 97 -0.99 14.33 19.42
N VAL A 98 -1.10 15.57 18.95
CA VAL A 98 -0.47 16.73 19.57
C VAL A 98 -1.48 17.87 19.66
N VAL A 99 -1.34 18.65 20.72
CA VAL A 99 -2.08 19.86 21.00
C VAL A 99 -1.07 20.97 21.18
N GLU A 100 -1.16 21.99 20.35
CA GLU A 100 -0.18 23.08 20.26
C GLU A 100 -0.87 24.43 20.45
N THR A 101 -0.14 25.40 21.01
CA THR A 101 -0.57 26.81 21.02
C THR A 101 -0.43 27.45 19.65
N GLU A 102 -1.02 28.65 19.44
CA GLU A 102 -0.83 29.46 18.23
C GLU A 102 0.65 29.72 17.88
N ASP A 103 1.56 29.69 18.86
CA ASP A 103 3.00 29.90 18.68
C ASP A 103 3.76 28.59 18.34
N GLY A 104 3.06 27.45 18.26
CA GLY A 104 3.62 26.13 17.95
C GLY A 104 4.30 25.44 19.14
N GLU A 105 4.01 25.87 20.37
CA GLU A 105 4.48 25.19 21.58
C GLU A 105 3.51 24.05 21.95
N ALA A 106 4.05 22.85 22.12
CA ALA A 106 3.25 21.68 22.47
C ALA A 106 2.76 21.78 23.92
N VAL A 107 1.44 21.93 24.09
CA VAL A 107 0.76 21.96 25.39
C VAL A 107 0.46 20.54 25.85
N ALA A 108 0.07 19.66 24.93
CA ALA A 108 -0.22 18.28 25.25
C ALA A 108 0.23 17.32 24.15
N GLU A 109 0.88 16.24 24.56
CA GLU A 109 1.38 15.19 23.68
C GLU A 109 0.76 13.84 24.07
N PHE A 110 0.16 13.18 23.10
CA PHE A 110 -0.48 11.88 23.29
C PHE A 110 0.32 10.84 22.51
N SER A 111 1.02 9.97 23.24
CA SER A 111 1.73 8.82 22.70
C SER A 111 0.87 7.55 22.81
N THR A 112 1.33 6.44 22.25
CA THR A 112 0.66 5.13 22.41
C THR A 112 0.72 4.58 23.84
N THR A 113 1.54 5.13 24.73
CA THR A 113 1.69 4.62 26.11
C THR A 113 1.62 5.72 27.16
N THR A 114 2.14 6.89 26.82
CA THR A 114 2.26 8.01 27.76
C THR A 114 1.49 9.22 27.26
N PHE A 115 1.15 10.06 28.22
CA PHE A 115 0.56 11.37 28.04
C PHE A 115 1.52 12.40 28.63
N LYS A 116 1.78 13.48 27.89
CA LYS A 116 2.49 14.63 28.43
C LYS A 116 1.66 15.88 28.38
N PHE A 117 1.75 16.67 29.43
CA PHE A 117 1.16 18.00 29.52
C PHE A 117 2.21 18.98 30.00
N GLU A 118 2.29 20.12 29.34
CA GLU A 118 3.22 21.20 29.66
C GLU A 118 2.41 22.50 29.81
N SER A 119 2.48 23.11 30.99
CA SER A 119 1.89 24.42 31.25
C SER A 119 2.98 25.44 31.57
N GLU A 120 2.65 26.74 31.50
CA GLU A 120 3.57 27.84 31.80
C GLU A 120 4.12 27.79 33.25
N ASP A 121 3.42 27.09 34.15
CA ASP A 121 3.87 26.86 35.52
C ASP A 121 4.72 25.58 35.59
N GLU A 122 6.02 25.73 35.88
CA GLU A 122 7.04 24.66 35.94
C GLU A 122 6.67 23.49 36.90
N TYR A 123 5.65 23.67 37.75
CA TYR A 123 5.14 22.69 38.70
C TYR A 123 4.01 21.78 38.18
N GLU A 124 3.46 22.02 36.99
CA GLU A 124 2.34 21.26 36.42
C GLU A 124 2.72 20.51 35.13
N ARG A 125 3.97 20.04 35.04
CA ARG A 125 4.41 19.13 33.97
C ARG A 125 4.02 17.70 34.30
N PHE A 126 3.21 17.07 33.46
CA PHE A 126 2.89 15.64 33.57
C PHE A 126 3.59 14.87 32.44
N ASP A 127 4.22 13.75 32.76
CA ASP A 127 4.71 12.74 31.80
C ASP A 127 4.46 11.38 32.44
N THR A 128 3.29 10.81 32.19
CA THR A 128 2.81 9.61 32.89
C THR A 128 1.98 8.71 31.98
N GLU A 129 1.67 7.50 32.46
CA GLU A 129 0.79 6.58 31.75
C GLU A 129 -0.69 6.99 31.90
N TYR A 130 -1.51 6.71 30.89
CA TYR A 130 -2.94 7.06 30.90
C TYR A 130 -3.70 6.51 32.13
N SER A 131 -3.34 5.32 32.63
CA SER A 131 -3.94 4.74 33.83
C SER A 131 -3.63 5.53 35.09
N GLU A 132 -2.42 6.09 35.20
CA GLU A 132 -2.01 6.92 36.35
C GLU A 132 -2.73 8.26 36.31
N VAL A 133 -2.95 8.83 35.12
CA VAL A 133 -3.76 10.05 34.96
C VAL A 133 -5.20 9.80 35.45
N VAL A 134 -5.81 8.68 35.08
CA VAL A 134 -7.17 8.32 35.55
C VAL A 134 -7.21 8.14 37.08
N GLU A 135 -6.20 7.51 37.67
CA GLU A 135 -6.11 7.37 39.13
C GLU A 135 -5.99 8.74 39.81
N SER A 136 -5.16 9.63 39.27
CA SER A 136 -4.99 10.99 39.80
C SER A 136 -6.29 11.82 39.73
N LEU A 137 -7.01 11.74 38.60
CA LEU A 137 -8.32 12.39 38.42
C LEU A 137 -9.36 11.84 39.38
N SER A 138 -9.33 10.54 39.67
CA SER A 138 -10.25 9.92 40.63
C SER A 138 -10.03 10.43 42.06
N ALA A 139 -8.76 10.61 42.46
CA ALA A 139 -8.40 11.18 43.75
C ALA A 139 -8.79 12.67 43.85
N MET A 140 -8.58 13.43 42.77
CA MET A 140 -9.00 14.84 42.69
C MET A 140 -10.52 14.99 42.77
N LYS A 141 -11.28 14.10 42.13
CA LYS A 141 -12.74 14.06 42.24
C LYS A 141 -13.19 13.81 43.69
N GLU A 142 -12.60 12.85 44.38
CA GLU A 142 -12.95 12.55 45.78
C GLU A 142 -12.69 13.76 46.68
N ALA A 143 -11.58 14.47 46.47
CA ALA A 143 -11.27 15.71 47.17
C ALA A 143 -12.27 16.84 46.86
N CYS A 144 -12.70 16.99 45.60
CA CYS A 144 -13.71 17.96 45.18
C CYS A 144 -15.06 17.74 45.90
N VAL A 145 -15.52 16.47 45.93
CA VAL A 145 -16.75 16.07 46.60
C VAL A 145 -16.65 16.32 48.11
N PHE A 146 -15.51 15.97 48.72
CA PHE A 146 -15.27 16.19 50.15
C PHE A 146 -15.27 17.68 50.52
N ALA A 147 -14.70 18.53 49.66
CA ALA A 147 -14.66 19.98 49.86
C ALA A 147 -16.01 20.69 49.59
N GLY A 148 -17.02 19.98 49.09
CA GLY A 148 -18.31 20.56 48.71
C GLY A 148 -18.23 21.47 47.47
N GLY A 149 -17.28 21.19 46.57
CA GLY A 149 -17.12 21.92 45.31
C GLY A 149 -18.30 21.72 44.35
N GLY A 150 -18.56 22.72 43.51
CA GLY A 150 -19.45 22.59 42.36
C GLY A 150 -18.76 21.91 41.17
N ASN A 151 -19.53 21.37 40.23
CA ASN A 151 -19.05 20.81 38.95
C ASN A 151 -18.04 19.64 39.05
N CYS A 152 -18.01 18.88 40.15
CA CYS A 152 -17.13 17.70 40.26
C CYS A 152 -17.43 16.58 39.22
N GLU A 153 -18.55 16.66 38.49
CA GLU A 153 -18.91 15.75 37.39
C GLU A 153 -17.99 15.92 36.17
N LEU A 154 -17.33 17.07 36.00
CA LEU A 154 -16.36 17.30 34.92
C LEU A 154 -15.15 16.35 35.00
N PHE A 155 -14.79 15.88 36.20
CA PHE A 155 -13.76 14.86 36.38
C PHE A 155 -14.19 13.50 35.81
N ASP A 156 -15.49 13.18 35.80
CA ASP A 156 -15.98 11.94 35.20
C ASP A 156 -15.82 11.95 33.68
N GLU A 157 -16.06 13.09 33.05
CA GLU A 157 -15.88 13.29 31.62
C GLU A 157 -14.39 13.17 31.24
N ALA A 158 -13.51 13.84 31.98
CA ALA A 158 -12.06 13.77 31.78
C ALA A 158 -11.51 12.34 31.98
N MET A 159 -11.90 11.65 33.06
CA MET A 159 -11.55 10.25 33.29
C MET A 159 -12.03 9.35 32.14
N SER A 160 -13.23 9.60 31.60
CA SER A 160 -13.76 8.88 30.46
C SER A 160 -12.93 9.12 29.18
N GLY A 161 -12.43 10.35 28.98
CA GLY A 161 -11.54 10.73 27.89
C GLY A 161 -10.22 9.96 27.96
N PHE A 162 -9.51 10.05 29.08
CA PHE A 162 -8.24 9.33 29.27
C PHE A 162 -8.40 7.80 29.25
N SER A 163 -9.53 7.27 29.74
CA SER A 163 -9.85 5.84 29.61
C SER A 163 -10.04 5.41 28.15
N ARG A 164 -10.67 6.25 27.31
CA ARG A 164 -10.77 6.01 25.86
C ARG A 164 -9.43 6.09 25.16
N TRP A 165 -8.56 7.04 25.51
CA TRP A 165 -7.17 7.09 25.04
C TRP A 165 -6.40 5.81 25.38
N ASN A 166 -6.46 5.37 26.64
CA ASN A 166 -5.84 4.13 27.08
C ASN A 166 -6.37 2.92 26.31
N LEU A 167 -7.68 2.84 26.10
CA LEU A 167 -8.32 1.77 25.33
C LEU A 167 -7.85 1.76 23.87
N ALA A 168 -7.88 2.91 23.19
CA ALA A 168 -7.45 3.05 21.81
C ALA A 168 -5.99 2.62 21.63
N SER A 169 -5.12 3.12 22.51
CA SER A 169 -3.69 2.81 22.54
C SER A 169 -3.40 1.33 22.78
N ASN A 170 -4.11 0.69 23.72
CA ASN A 170 -3.94 -0.75 23.99
C ASN A 170 -4.41 -1.61 22.81
N ILE A 171 -5.56 -1.28 22.21
CA ILE A 171 -6.06 -1.98 21.02
C ILE A 171 -5.07 -1.83 19.87
N TYR A 172 -4.59 -0.60 19.62
CA TYR A 172 -3.61 -0.31 18.58
C TYR A 172 -2.33 -1.13 18.78
N THR A 173 -1.71 -1.03 19.96
CA THR A 173 -0.45 -1.70 20.30
C THR A 173 -0.57 -3.22 20.20
N PHE A 174 -1.67 -3.79 20.70
CA PHE A 174 -1.91 -5.23 20.63
C PHE A 174 -2.01 -5.72 19.17
N MET A 175 -2.81 -5.04 18.35
CA MET A 175 -3.05 -5.45 16.96
C MET A 175 -1.83 -5.22 16.07
N VAL A 176 -1.13 -4.10 16.25
CA VAL A 176 0.16 -3.82 15.59
C VAL A 176 1.23 -4.81 16.05
N GLY A 177 1.24 -5.21 17.33
CA GLY A 177 2.15 -6.24 17.84
C GLY A 177 1.95 -7.60 17.18
N ILE A 178 0.70 -8.04 16.99
CA ILE A 178 0.39 -9.26 16.23
C ILE A 178 0.82 -9.10 14.76
N SER A 179 0.58 -7.93 14.16
CA SER A 179 1.02 -7.65 12.79
C SER A 179 2.55 -7.74 12.64
N ALA A 180 3.31 -7.13 13.55
CA ALA A 180 4.76 -7.17 13.59
C ALA A 180 5.29 -8.61 13.73
N LEU A 181 4.69 -9.42 14.61
CA LEU A 181 5.01 -10.83 14.76
C LEU A 181 4.77 -11.62 13.46
N LEU A 182 3.63 -11.40 12.80
CA LEU A 182 3.31 -12.08 11.54
C LEU A 182 4.26 -11.68 10.41
N VAL A 183 4.60 -10.40 10.28
CA VAL A 183 5.58 -9.92 9.29
C VAL A 183 6.98 -10.49 9.59
N GLY A 184 7.41 -10.47 10.86
CA GLY A 184 8.71 -11.01 11.26
C GLY A 184 8.82 -12.53 11.03
N LEU A 185 7.79 -13.29 11.40
CA LEU A 185 7.74 -14.74 11.13
C LEU A 185 7.68 -15.03 9.63
N SER A 186 6.97 -14.20 8.86
CA SER A 186 6.94 -14.29 7.40
C SER A 186 8.33 -14.09 6.78
N PHE A 187 9.06 -13.07 7.24
CA PHE A 187 10.42 -12.80 6.81
C PHE A 187 11.36 -13.97 7.16
N ALA A 188 11.29 -14.49 8.38
CA ALA A 188 12.07 -15.65 8.81
C ALA A 188 11.77 -16.91 7.97
N ALA A 189 10.49 -17.17 7.68
CA ALA A 189 10.07 -18.30 6.85
C ALA A 189 10.63 -18.19 5.42
N ARG A 190 10.63 -16.99 4.82
CA ARG A 190 11.26 -16.74 3.51
C ARG A 190 12.77 -16.95 3.54
N GLY A 191 13.44 -16.50 4.59
CA GLY A 191 14.87 -16.75 4.80
C GLY A 191 15.20 -18.24 4.87
N LEU A 192 14.40 -19.01 5.61
CA LEU A 192 14.52 -20.47 5.71
C LEU A 192 14.28 -21.16 4.36
N VAL A 193 13.26 -20.74 3.61
CA VAL A 193 13.03 -21.22 2.23
C VAL A 193 14.24 -20.95 1.34
N GLY A 194 14.84 -19.76 1.43
CA GLY A 194 16.06 -19.41 0.70
C GLY A 194 17.25 -20.31 1.05
N LEU A 195 17.41 -20.66 2.34
CA LEU A 195 18.47 -21.58 2.79
C LEU A 195 18.27 -23.01 2.30
N VAL A 196 17.02 -23.49 2.29
CA VAL A 196 16.66 -24.80 1.75
C VAL A 196 16.88 -24.84 0.24
N ALA A 197 16.41 -23.83 -0.49
CA ALA A 197 16.60 -23.73 -1.93
C ALA A 197 18.09 -23.64 -2.30
N GLY A 198 18.90 -22.94 -1.50
CA GLY A 198 20.35 -22.86 -1.68
C GLY A 198 21.13 -24.12 -1.26
N GLY A 199 20.44 -25.21 -0.90
CA GLY A 199 21.08 -26.47 -0.48
C GLY A 199 21.82 -26.40 0.86
N ARG A 200 21.68 -25.31 1.61
CA ARG A 200 22.35 -25.09 2.90
C ARG A 200 21.59 -25.71 4.08
N MET A 201 20.33 -26.07 3.88
CA MET A 201 19.47 -26.69 4.88
C MET A 201 18.65 -27.81 4.23
N VAL A 202 18.53 -28.97 4.89
CA VAL A 202 17.72 -30.10 4.43
C VAL A 202 16.39 -30.10 5.19
N THR A 203 15.28 -30.15 4.46
CA THR A 203 13.94 -30.26 5.04
C THR A 203 13.13 -31.32 4.29
N SER A 204 12.03 -31.78 4.91
CA SER A 204 11.06 -32.66 4.25
C SER A 204 10.21 -31.86 3.25
N ALA A 205 9.72 -32.51 2.18
CA ALA A 205 8.87 -31.86 1.17
C ALA A 205 7.67 -31.13 1.80
N GLY A 206 6.96 -31.78 2.73
CA GLY A 206 5.84 -31.15 3.44
C GLY A 206 6.27 -30.03 4.41
N GLY A 207 7.52 -30.03 4.88
CA GLY A 207 8.06 -28.92 5.67
C GLY A 207 8.34 -27.68 4.82
N PHE A 208 8.89 -27.89 3.62
CA PHE A 208 9.14 -26.82 2.65
C PHE A 208 7.84 -26.13 2.20
N GLU A 209 6.82 -26.90 1.83
CA GLU A 209 5.53 -26.35 1.39
C GLU A 209 4.85 -25.49 2.47
N ARG A 210 4.90 -25.95 3.73
CA ARG A 210 4.33 -25.19 4.86
C ARG A 210 5.08 -23.90 5.14
N LEU A 211 6.42 -23.92 5.11
CA LEU A 211 7.26 -22.73 5.29
C LEU A 211 7.05 -21.72 4.16
N TYR A 212 7.03 -22.21 2.92
CA TYR A 212 6.78 -21.40 1.73
C TYR A 212 5.39 -20.76 1.75
N GLY A 213 4.36 -21.54 2.06
CA GLY A 213 3.00 -21.03 2.25
C GLY A 213 2.95 -19.98 3.35
N PHE A 214 3.40 -20.32 4.56
CA PHE A 214 3.36 -19.40 5.70
C PHE A 214 4.04 -18.05 5.39
N GLY A 215 5.24 -18.05 4.79
CA GLY A 215 5.96 -16.83 4.40
C GLY A 215 5.29 -16.02 3.28
N ARG A 216 4.26 -16.54 2.60
CA ARG A 216 3.47 -15.81 1.61
C ARG A 216 2.15 -15.31 2.21
N PHE A 217 1.45 -16.19 2.93
CA PHE A 217 0.10 -15.94 3.41
C PHE A 217 0.04 -15.13 4.71
N ALA A 218 1.07 -15.16 5.56
CA ALA A 218 1.05 -14.49 6.87
C ALA A 218 0.96 -12.96 6.78
N ILE A 219 1.34 -12.35 5.66
CA ILE A 219 1.34 -10.89 5.49
C ILE A 219 -0.06 -10.31 5.35
N VAL A 220 -1.02 -11.11 4.89
CA VAL A 220 -2.38 -10.66 4.63
C VAL A 220 -3.15 -10.35 5.91
N PRO A 221 -3.23 -11.29 6.87
CA PRO A 221 -3.79 -10.95 8.17
C PRO A 221 -2.94 -9.89 8.88
N ALA A 222 -1.63 -9.80 8.62
CA ALA A 222 -0.79 -8.75 9.19
C ALA A 222 -1.18 -7.33 8.70
N GLY A 223 -1.35 -7.15 7.39
CA GLY A 223 -1.81 -5.89 6.79
C GLY A 223 -3.20 -5.50 7.27
N GLY A 224 -4.13 -6.46 7.25
CA GLY A 224 -5.51 -6.23 7.72
C GLY A 224 -5.59 -5.84 9.19
N LEU A 225 -4.83 -6.51 10.07
CA LEU A 225 -4.77 -6.16 11.49
C LEU A 225 -4.16 -4.77 11.71
N TRP A 226 -3.11 -4.42 10.97
CA TRP A 226 -2.48 -3.10 11.09
C TRP A 226 -3.42 -1.98 10.61
N LEU A 227 -4.12 -2.19 9.49
CA LEU A 227 -5.08 -1.23 8.96
C LEU A 227 -6.23 -1.03 9.95
N MET A 228 -6.78 -2.14 10.45
CA MET A 228 -7.86 -2.11 11.43
C MET A 228 -7.42 -1.44 12.74
N ALA A 229 -6.19 -1.68 13.20
CA ALA A 229 -5.63 -1.02 14.38
C ALA A 229 -5.59 0.50 14.21
N THR A 230 -5.07 0.98 13.07
CA THR A 230 -4.90 2.40 12.79
C THR A 230 -6.25 3.11 12.67
N VAL A 231 -7.21 2.50 11.97
CA VAL A 231 -8.56 3.03 11.83
C VAL A 231 -9.27 3.06 13.18
N LEU A 232 -9.24 1.97 13.95
CA LEU A 232 -9.85 1.92 15.29
C LEU A 232 -9.25 2.96 16.23
N PHE A 233 -7.94 3.19 16.17
CA PHE A 233 -7.29 4.24 16.96
C PHE A 233 -7.91 5.62 16.65
N ILE A 234 -7.99 6.00 15.38
CA ILE A 234 -8.58 7.28 14.96
C ILE A 234 -10.06 7.39 15.41
N PHE A 235 -10.83 6.30 15.35
CA PHE A 235 -12.25 6.34 15.72
C PHE A 235 -12.53 6.30 17.23
N ILE A 236 -11.67 5.66 18.03
CA ILE A 236 -11.89 5.50 19.49
C ILE A 236 -11.32 6.70 20.25
N THR A 237 -10.25 7.31 19.72
CA THR A 237 -9.62 8.48 20.37
C THR A 237 -10.62 9.63 20.48
N PRO A 238 -10.85 10.17 21.69
CA PRO A 238 -11.76 11.29 21.89
C PRO A 238 -11.12 12.61 21.43
N SER A 239 -11.94 13.64 21.27
CA SER A 239 -11.42 14.99 21.04
C SER A 239 -10.69 15.52 22.27
N TYR A 240 -9.80 16.49 22.06
CA TYR A 240 -9.13 17.20 23.17
C TYR A 240 -10.14 17.87 24.10
N GLU A 241 -11.16 18.52 23.55
CA GLU A 241 -12.22 19.20 24.30
C GLU A 241 -12.95 18.24 25.26
N ASP A 242 -13.31 17.04 24.77
CA ASP A 242 -13.94 16.00 25.61
C ASP A 242 -13.00 15.47 26.71
N THR A 243 -11.69 15.57 26.52
CA THR A 243 -10.68 15.05 27.46
C THR A 243 -10.34 16.08 28.53
N PHE A 244 -10.42 17.37 28.21
CA PHE A 244 -10.03 18.50 29.07
C PHE A 244 -11.20 19.39 29.52
N ALA A 245 -12.44 18.87 29.49
CA ALA A 245 -13.65 19.59 29.88
C ALA A 245 -13.57 20.28 31.27
N PHE A 246 -12.77 19.75 32.21
CA PHE A 246 -12.58 20.34 33.54
C PHE A 246 -11.66 21.58 33.60
N THR A 247 -10.90 21.86 32.53
CA THR A 247 -9.92 22.97 32.48
C THR A 247 -10.46 24.20 31.73
N ILE A 248 -11.53 24.04 30.93
CA ILE A 248 -11.97 25.04 29.94
C ILE A 248 -13.07 26.00 30.48
N GLU A 249 -13.66 25.73 31.66
CA GLU A 249 -14.65 26.64 32.25
C GLU A 249 -13.99 27.84 32.97
N GLY A 250 -13.75 28.93 32.22
CA GLY A 250 -13.62 30.28 32.80
C GLY A 250 -12.34 31.06 32.50
N THR A 251 -11.42 30.55 31.69
CA THR A 251 -10.26 31.30 31.19
C THR A 251 -10.47 31.65 29.71
N GLU A 252 -10.04 32.85 29.28
CA GLU A 252 -9.86 33.16 27.86
C GLU A 252 -8.74 32.25 27.34
N ALA A 253 -9.08 30.99 27.02
CA ALA A 253 -8.12 30.02 26.56
C ALA A 253 -7.57 30.47 25.20
N PRO A 254 -6.23 30.42 24.99
CA PRO A 254 -5.66 30.66 23.67
C PRO A 254 -6.26 29.68 22.66
N ALA A 255 -6.32 30.04 21.37
CA ALA A 255 -6.70 29.05 20.36
C ALA A 255 -5.70 27.89 20.41
N LEU A 256 -6.22 26.67 20.50
CA LEU A 256 -5.43 25.45 20.62
C LEU A 256 -5.67 24.61 19.38
N ASP A 257 -4.58 24.33 18.66
CA ASP A 257 -4.62 23.52 17.45
C ASP A 257 -4.44 22.07 17.85
N THR A 258 -5.25 21.18 17.27
CA THR A 258 -5.19 19.75 17.58
C THR A 258 -5.09 18.92 16.32
N SER A 259 -4.12 18.00 16.28
CA SER A 259 -3.89 17.21 15.06
C SER A 259 -3.28 15.83 15.33
N TYR A 260 -3.57 14.89 14.44
CA TYR A 260 -2.83 13.63 14.37
C TYR A 260 -1.48 13.87 13.69
N THR A 261 -0.44 13.28 14.27
CA THR A 261 0.92 13.43 13.73
C THR A 261 1.09 12.70 12.39
N LEU A 262 2.17 13.03 11.69
CA LEU A 262 2.61 12.32 10.49
C LEU A 262 2.72 10.80 10.71
N PHE A 263 2.98 10.35 11.94
CA PHE A 263 3.11 8.94 12.27
C PHE A 263 1.81 8.16 11.99
N VAL A 264 0.66 8.71 12.39
CA VAL A 264 -0.65 8.09 12.18
C VAL A 264 -0.95 7.97 10.69
N TRP A 265 -0.64 9.01 9.91
CA TRP A 265 -0.86 9.02 8.47
C TRP A 265 0.06 8.05 7.71
N LEU A 266 1.34 7.96 8.11
CA LEU A 266 2.26 6.96 7.56
C LEU A 266 1.84 5.53 7.92
N SER A 267 1.36 5.32 9.14
CA SER A 267 0.80 4.04 9.59
C SER A 267 -0.41 3.62 8.74
N LEU A 268 -1.30 4.56 8.44
CA LEU A 268 -2.45 4.34 7.56
C LEU A 268 -2.02 4.02 6.12
N LEU A 269 -1.08 4.80 5.57
CA LEU A 269 -0.54 4.59 4.22
C LEU A 269 0.09 3.19 4.09
N PHE A 270 1.00 2.84 5.01
CA PHE A 270 1.73 1.57 4.94
C PHE A 270 0.85 0.36 5.22
N SER A 271 -0.12 0.47 6.12
CA SER A 271 -1.09 -0.61 6.34
C SER A 271 -1.98 -0.88 5.13
N ILE A 272 -2.42 0.17 4.41
CA ILE A 272 -3.12 0.04 3.12
C ILE A 272 -2.20 -0.61 2.08
N ALA A 273 -0.97 -0.12 1.94
CA ALA A 273 0.00 -0.64 0.98
C ALA A 273 0.31 -2.14 1.24
N LEU A 274 0.48 -2.53 2.52
CA LEU A 274 0.69 -3.92 2.90
C LEU A 274 -0.52 -4.78 2.56
N THR A 275 -1.72 -4.31 2.89
CA THR A 275 -2.96 -5.05 2.65
C THR A 275 -3.20 -5.25 1.15
N VAL A 276 -3.13 -4.18 0.36
CA VAL A 276 -3.31 -4.24 -1.09
C VAL A 276 -2.22 -5.10 -1.74
N GLY A 277 -0.95 -4.88 -1.39
CA GLY A 277 0.16 -5.70 -1.89
C GLY A 277 -0.04 -7.18 -1.54
N SER A 278 -0.45 -7.48 -0.31
CA SER A 278 -0.66 -8.87 0.14
C SER A 278 -1.79 -9.57 -0.59
N VAL A 279 -2.92 -8.88 -0.85
CA VAL A 279 -4.06 -9.42 -1.60
C VAL A 279 -3.69 -9.68 -3.06
N MET A 280 -2.90 -8.80 -3.67
CA MET A 280 -2.32 -9.02 -5.00
C MET A 280 -1.39 -10.25 -5.04
N PHE A 281 -0.65 -10.51 -3.97
CA PHE A 281 0.18 -11.72 -3.84
C PHE A 281 -0.62 -13.00 -3.55
N LEU A 282 -1.85 -12.88 -3.04
CA LEU A 282 -2.76 -13.99 -2.77
C LEU A 282 -3.58 -14.44 -3.99
N SER A 283 -3.86 -13.55 -4.93
CA SER A 283 -4.69 -13.80 -6.11
C SER A 283 -3.97 -14.62 -7.21
N ASN A 284 -3.42 -15.78 -6.81
CA ASN A 284 -2.94 -16.96 -7.59
C ASN A 284 -1.46 -17.03 -8.07
N ILE A 285 -0.81 -18.18 -7.76
CA ILE A 285 -0.06 -19.12 -8.64
C ILE A 285 1.14 -19.79 -7.93
N PRO A 286 1.33 -21.11 -8.10
CA PRO A 286 2.65 -21.76 -7.95
C PRO A 286 3.65 -21.19 -8.97
N LEU A 287 4.56 -20.33 -8.52
CA LEU A 287 5.66 -19.80 -9.35
C LEU A 287 6.60 -20.93 -9.78
N GLU A 288 6.24 -21.66 -10.83
CA GLU A 288 7.23 -22.17 -11.76
C GLU A 288 7.78 -20.95 -12.51
N LEU A 289 8.84 -20.36 -11.94
CA LEU A 289 9.67 -19.40 -12.65
C LEU A 289 10.33 -20.13 -13.82
N ARG A 290 9.64 -20.18 -14.95
CA ARG A 290 10.29 -20.37 -16.24
C ARG A 290 11.13 -19.11 -16.47
N GLU A 291 12.42 -19.29 -16.77
CA GLU A 291 13.29 -18.16 -17.05
C GLU A 291 12.65 -17.29 -18.13
N PRO A 292 12.58 -15.96 -17.93
CA PRO A 292 12.05 -15.07 -18.95
C PRO A 292 12.99 -15.17 -20.15
N VAL A 293 12.46 -15.67 -21.27
CA VAL A 293 13.06 -15.49 -22.58
C VAL A 293 13.19 -13.98 -22.79
N ASP A 294 14.36 -13.53 -23.24
CA ASP A 294 14.72 -12.14 -23.54
C ASP A 294 13.74 -11.50 -24.55
N ASN A 295 12.53 -11.16 -24.11
CA ASN A 295 11.50 -10.53 -24.92
C ASN A 295 11.30 -9.09 -24.45
N PRO A 296 11.52 -8.08 -25.31
CA PRO A 296 11.33 -6.66 -24.97
C PRO A 296 9.90 -6.35 -24.49
N LEU A 297 8.93 -7.18 -24.90
CA LEU A 297 7.52 -7.12 -24.52
C LEU A 297 7.28 -7.17 -23.00
N TYR A 298 8.16 -7.81 -22.23
CA TYR A 298 8.01 -7.97 -20.77
C TYR A 298 8.31 -6.70 -19.99
N LEU A 299 9.25 -5.88 -20.48
CA LEU A 299 9.57 -4.60 -19.86
C LEU A 299 8.46 -3.58 -20.11
N ALA A 300 7.93 -3.55 -21.34
CA ALA A 300 6.81 -2.68 -21.71
C ALA A 300 5.54 -3.01 -20.90
N SER A 301 5.21 -4.30 -20.75
CA SER A 301 4.04 -4.74 -19.97
C SER A 301 4.17 -4.44 -18.47
N LEU A 302 5.36 -4.62 -17.91
CA LEU A 302 5.63 -4.30 -16.51
C LEU A 302 5.56 -2.80 -16.22
N VAL A 303 6.14 -1.98 -17.11
CA VAL A 303 6.07 -0.51 -17.01
C VAL A 303 4.62 -0.04 -17.15
N ALA A 304 3.85 -0.62 -18.07
CA ALA A 304 2.42 -0.34 -18.23
C ALA A 304 1.67 -0.65 -16.91
N LEU A 305 1.84 -1.84 -16.33
CA LEU A 305 1.19 -2.23 -15.08
C LEU A 305 1.54 -1.29 -13.90
N ILE A 306 2.82 -1.04 -13.68
CA ILE A 306 3.28 -0.17 -12.58
C ILE A 306 2.70 1.23 -12.76
N SER A 307 2.76 1.77 -13.98
CA SER A 307 2.19 3.09 -14.27
C SER A 307 0.68 3.12 -14.03
N SER A 308 -0.07 2.07 -14.40
CA SER A 308 -1.53 1.98 -14.20
C SER A 308 -1.94 1.93 -12.73
N VAL A 309 -1.15 1.28 -11.86
CA VAL A 309 -1.41 1.22 -10.42
C VAL A 309 -1.05 2.56 -9.76
N VAL A 310 0.12 3.11 -10.06
CA VAL A 310 0.59 4.39 -9.49
C VAL A 310 -0.34 5.54 -9.88
N CYS A 311 -0.74 5.62 -11.15
CA CYS A 311 -1.68 6.64 -11.61
C CYS A 311 -3.09 6.41 -11.07
N GLY A 312 -3.51 5.16 -10.85
CA GLY A 312 -4.78 4.87 -10.16
C GLY A 312 -4.84 5.48 -8.76
N LEU A 313 -3.77 5.29 -7.98
CA LEU A 313 -3.64 5.89 -6.66
C LEU A 313 -3.49 7.41 -6.72
N ALA A 314 -2.74 7.95 -7.68
CA ALA A 314 -2.53 9.38 -7.82
C ALA A 314 -3.82 10.13 -8.24
N VAL A 315 -4.62 9.54 -9.14
CA VAL A 315 -5.94 10.09 -9.52
C VAL A 315 -6.91 10.05 -8.33
N LEU A 316 -6.91 8.99 -7.51
CA LEU A 316 -7.68 8.93 -6.27
C LEU A 316 -7.23 9.99 -5.25
N GLY A 317 -5.91 10.12 -5.05
CA GLY A 317 -5.32 11.14 -4.17
C GLY A 317 -5.62 12.58 -4.62
N SER A 318 -5.94 12.78 -5.90
CA SER A 318 -6.21 14.10 -6.49
C SER A 318 -7.44 14.81 -5.92
N PHE A 319 -8.33 14.12 -5.22
CA PHE A 319 -9.41 14.76 -4.47
C PHE A 319 -8.92 15.57 -3.28
N PHE A 320 -7.77 15.19 -2.72
CA PHE A 320 -7.32 15.68 -1.43
C PHE A 320 -6.23 16.74 -1.54
N PHE A 321 -5.45 16.76 -2.62
CA PHE A 321 -4.45 17.80 -2.85
C PHE A 321 -4.98 18.97 -3.71
N ASN A 322 -4.36 20.13 -3.54
CA ASN A 322 -4.66 21.33 -4.33
C ASN A 322 -4.14 21.17 -5.75
N TRP A 323 -5.03 21.32 -6.74
CA TRP A 323 -4.69 21.34 -8.17
C TRP A 323 -4.10 22.68 -8.58
N LEU A 324 -4.70 23.76 -8.08
CA LEU A 324 -4.17 25.12 -8.20
C LEU A 324 -3.85 25.67 -6.83
N VAL A 325 -2.77 26.44 -6.73
CA VAL A 325 -2.32 27.10 -5.52
C VAL A 325 -1.99 28.57 -5.84
N ALA A 326 -2.45 29.50 -5.00
CA ALA A 326 -2.10 30.91 -5.08
C ALA A 326 -1.60 31.38 -3.72
N GLY A 327 -0.30 31.72 -3.64
CA GLY A 327 0.37 31.97 -2.37
C GLY A 327 0.40 30.72 -1.48
N GLU A 328 0.48 30.93 -0.17
CA GLU A 328 0.42 29.85 0.83
C GLU A 328 -1.03 29.59 1.28
N ILE A 329 -1.95 30.50 0.93
CA ILE A 329 -3.25 30.61 1.57
C ILE A 329 -4.40 30.02 0.77
N PHE A 330 -4.26 29.92 -0.55
CA PHE A 330 -5.39 29.57 -1.40
C PHE A 330 -5.09 28.35 -2.26
N GLY A 331 -5.99 27.37 -2.22
CA GLY A 331 -5.94 26.14 -2.99
C GLY A 331 -7.29 25.82 -3.64
N LEU A 332 -7.27 25.28 -4.86
CA LEU A 332 -8.46 24.71 -5.50
C LEU A 332 -8.29 23.21 -5.64
N ARG A 333 -9.25 22.44 -5.12
CA ARG A 333 -9.27 20.98 -5.21
C ARG A 333 -10.64 20.47 -5.64
N PRO A 334 -10.77 19.22 -6.12
CA PRO A 334 -12.05 18.70 -6.60
C PRO A 334 -13.16 18.79 -5.55
N GLY A 335 -12.81 18.64 -4.26
CA GLY A 335 -13.75 18.77 -3.15
C GLY A 335 -14.25 20.19 -2.86
N GLY A 336 -13.53 21.24 -3.28
CA GLY A 336 -13.89 22.61 -2.92
C GLY A 336 -12.73 23.60 -2.98
N ILE A 337 -12.97 24.78 -2.41
CA ILE A 337 -11.95 25.80 -2.18
C ILE A 337 -11.27 25.49 -0.86
N HIS A 338 -9.95 25.35 -0.91
CA HIS A 338 -9.12 25.17 0.27
C HIS A 338 -8.51 26.51 0.65
N LEU A 339 -8.79 26.96 1.86
CA LEU A 339 -8.17 28.16 2.43
C LEU A 339 -7.24 27.72 3.54
N SER A 340 -6.00 28.17 3.50
CA SER A 340 -4.99 27.87 4.49
C SER A 340 -4.45 29.13 5.13
N PHE A 341 -4.62 29.34 6.43
CA PHE A 341 -4.06 30.51 7.10
C PHE A 341 -3.05 30.00 8.13
N PHE A 342 -1.80 30.45 8.00
CA PHE A 342 -0.72 30.14 8.95
C PHE A 342 -0.48 28.64 9.23
N GLY A 343 -0.85 27.74 8.31
CA GLY A 343 -0.61 26.29 8.42
C GLY A 343 -1.87 25.46 8.67
N GLU A 344 -2.97 26.09 9.09
CA GLU A 344 -4.28 25.45 9.15
C GLU A 344 -4.96 25.47 7.78
N GLY A 345 -5.91 24.57 7.50
CA GLY A 345 -6.51 24.47 6.17
C GLY A 345 -7.97 24.01 6.15
N GLU A 346 -8.91 24.88 5.76
CA GLU A 346 -10.34 24.60 5.72
C GLU A 346 -10.87 24.27 4.30
N THR A 347 -11.76 23.27 4.25
CA THR A 347 -12.59 22.74 3.16
C THR A 347 -13.92 23.41 2.80
N ILE A 348 -14.00 24.55 2.11
CA ILE A 348 -15.34 25.02 1.67
C ILE A 348 -15.79 24.24 0.42
N GLY A 349 -16.80 23.39 0.59
CA GLY A 349 -17.31 22.52 -0.48
C GLY A 349 -18.12 23.25 -1.55
N TRP A 350 -18.06 22.76 -2.81
CA TRP A 350 -18.79 23.38 -3.93
C TRP A 350 -20.32 23.46 -3.73
N ILE A 351 -20.90 22.49 -3.02
CA ILE A 351 -22.35 22.48 -2.70
C ILE A 351 -22.71 23.60 -1.72
N GLU A 352 -21.82 23.91 -0.78
CA GLU A 352 -22.02 24.97 0.19
C GLU A 352 -21.93 26.34 -0.47
N ILE A 353 -20.93 26.52 -1.35
CA ILE A 353 -20.79 27.72 -2.20
C ILE A 353 -22.04 27.90 -3.08
N PHE A 354 -22.62 26.82 -3.59
CA PHE A 354 -23.85 26.87 -4.39
C PHE A 354 -25.08 27.34 -3.61
N LYS A 355 -25.16 27.02 -2.30
CA LYS A 355 -26.26 27.43 -1.43
C LYS A 355 -26.22 28.92 -1.08
N GLY A 356 -25.03 29.54 -1.12
CA GLY A 356 -24.85 30.97 -0.87
C GLY A 356 -25.44 31.88 -1.97
N GLU A 357 -25.63 33.17 -1.65
CA GLU A 357 -26.29 34.12 -2.55
C GLU A 357 -25.37 34.74 -3.64
N GLY A 358 -24.03 34.57 -3.55
CA GLY A 358 -23.08 35.31 -4.39
C GLY A 358 -22.30 34.55 -5.48
N MET A 359 -22.17 33.21 -5.42
CA MET A 359 -21.18 32.47 -6.24
C MET A 359 -21.74 31.24 -6.98
N LYS A 360 -23.04 31.25 -7.33
CA LYS A 360 -23.72 30.08 -7.91
C LYS A 360 -23.09 29.58 -9.22
N PHE A 361 -22.66 30.48 -10.10
CA PHE A 361 -22.04 30.10 -11.38
C PHE A 361 -20.68 29.40 -11.17
N ILE A 362 -19.85 29.94 -10.28
CA ILE A 362 -18.55 29.36 -9.91
C ILE A 362 -18.74 27.99 -9.26
N ALA A 363 -19.73 27.87 -8.38
CA ALA A 363 -20.08 26.59 -7.75
C ALA A 363 -20.50 25.53 -8.78
N VAL A 364 -21.23 25.91 -9.84
CA VAL A 364 -21.58 24.99 -10.94
C VAL A 364 -20.33 24.50 -11.69
N LEU A 365 -19.38 25.39 -11.99
CA LEU A 365 -18.12 25.01 -12.61
C LEU A 365 -17.27 24.10 -11.69
N GLY A 366 -17.25 24.39 -10.39
CA GLY A 366 -16.58 23.56 -9.38
C GLY A 366 -17.23 22.18 -9.22
N MET A 367 -18.56 22.09 -9.26
CA MET A 367 -19.27 20.80 -9.30
C MET A 367 -18.98 20.02 -10.59
N LEU A 368 -18.90 20.69 -11.73
CA LEU A 368 -18.53 20.04 -13.00
C LEU A 368 -17.07 19.55 -12.98
N PHE A 369 -16.17 20.29 -12.34
CA PHE A 369 -14.81 19.85 -12.05
C PHE A 369 -14.79 18.59 -11.18
N PHE A 370 -15.51 18.57 -10.07
CA PHE A 370 -15.67 17.37 -9.23
C PHE A 370 -16.14 16.15 -10.03
N LEU A 371 -17.17 16.33 -10.87
CA LEU A 371 -17.73 15.24 -11.67
C LEU A 371 -16.77 14.71 -12.74
N LEU A 372 -15.99 15.59 -13.39
CA LEU A 372 -14.99 15.18 -14.37
C LEU A 372 -13.84 14.40 -13.72
N VAL A 373 -13.38 14.82 -12.55
CA VAL A 373 -12.36 14.08 -11.78
C VAL A 373 -12.91 12.73 -11.34
N LEU A 374 -14.15 12.68 -10.84
CA LEU A 374 -14.82 11.42 -10.49
C LEU A 374 -14.95 10.47 -11.68
N ALA A 375 -15.34 10.97 -12.85
CA ALA A 375 -15.41 10.17 -14.07
C ALA A 375 -14.02 9.64 -14.46
N SER A 376 -12.97 10.46 -14.33
CA SER A 376 -11.59 10.07 -14.59
C SER A 376 -11.13 8.94 -13.65
N VAL A 377 -11.56 8.97 -12.38
CA VAL A 377 -11.28 7.91 -11.40
C VAL A 377 -11.93 6.59 -11.81
N VAL A 378 -13.21 6.62 -12.20
CA VAL A 378 -13.93 5.42 -12.61
C VAL A 378 -13.26 4.77 -13.82
N VAL A 379 -12.90 5.58 -14.82
CA VAL A 379 -12.19 5.11 -16.01
C VAL A 379 -10.81 4.57 -15.65
N GLN A 380 -10.08 5.24 -14.77
CA GLN A 380 -8.75 4.81 -14.33
C GLN A 380 -8.80 3.50 -13.54
N LEU A 381 -9.81 3.29 -12.69
CA LEU A 381 -10.02 2.01 -12.00
C LEU A 381 -10.31 0.88 -13.00
N ALA A 382 -11.17 1.13 -13.99
CA ALA A 382 -11.44 0.17 -15.06
C ALA A 382 -10.17 -0.15 -15.87
N HIS A 383 -9.35 0.86 -16.16
CA HIS A 383 -8.05 0.71 -16.80
C HIS A 383 -7.12 -0.20 -15.97
N THR A 384 -6.92 0.11 -14.68
CA THR A 384 -6.06 -0.68 -13.80
C THR A 384 -6.52 -2.13 -13.71
N VAL A 385 -7.83 -2.38 -13.64
CA VAL A 385 -8.39 -3.75 -13.65
C VAL A 385 -8.07 -4.47 -14.96
N SER A 386 -8.22 -3.81 -16.11
CA SER A 386 -7.90 -4.40 -17.41
C SER A 386 -6.39 -4.69 -17.58
N ALA A 387 -5.52 -3.80 -17.12
CA ALA A 387 -4.06 -3.97 -17.15
C ALA A 387 -3.60 -5.13 -16.26
N VAL A 388 -4.16 -5.23 -15.06
CA VAL A 388 -3.90 -6.35 -14.16
C VAL A 388 -4.40 -7.66 -14.76
N ALA A 389 -5.62 -7.71 -15.31
CA ALA A 389 -6.19 -8.92 -15.88
C ALA A 389 -5.36 -9.48 -17.05
N VAL A 390 -4.92 -8.62 -17.98
CA VAL A 390 -4.06 -9.04 -19.11
C VAL A 390 -2.73 -9.58 -18.61
N GLN A 391 -2.06 -8.87 -17.69
CA GLN A 391 -0.80 -9.36 -17.14
C GLN A 391 -0.98 -10.69 -16.41
N LEU A 392 -2.11 -10.84 -15.72
CA LEU A 392 -2.38 -12.07 -14.99
C LEU A 392 -2.56 -13.26 -15.95
N ASP A 393 -3.21 -13.04 -17.08
CA ASP A 393 -3.36 -14.07 -18.13
C ASP A 393 -2.01 -14.37 -18.82
N ASP A 394 -1.22 -13.35 -19.15
CA ASP A 394 0.13 -13.48 -19.73
C ASP A 394 1.08 -14.29 -18.83
N MET A 395 0.90 -14.20 -17.51
CA MET A 395 1.65 -14.96 -16.51
C MET A 395 1.08 -16.38 -16.26
N GLY A 396 -0.01 -16.76 -16.92
CA GLY A 396 -0.71 -18.02 -16.71
C GLY A 396 -1.42 -18.12 -15.35
N VAL A 397 -1.77 -16.97 -14.74
CA VAL A 397 -2.44 -16.86 -13.43
C VAL A 397 -3.92 -17.17 -13.52
N ILE A 398 -4.51 -16.62 -14.56
CA ILE A 398 -5.91 -16.75 -14.90
C ILE A 398 -5.96 -17.24 -16.34
N ASP A 399 -7.05 -17.90 -16.68
CA ASP A 399 -7.33 -18.35 -18.05
C ASP A 399 -8.54 -17.55 -18.54
N MET A 400 -8.28 -16.50 -19.31
CA MET A 400 -9.29 -15.69 -19.97
C MET A 400 -9.62 -16.29 -21.33
N THR A 401 -10.91 -16.28 -21.68
CA THR A 401 -11.30 -16.59 -23.06
C THR A 401 -10.65 -15.59 -24.02
N ALA A 402 -10.24 -16.04 -25.21
CA ALA A 402 -9.58 -15.19 -26.20
C ALA A 402 -10.33 -13.87 -26.46
N GLU A 403 -11.67 -13.92 -26.51
CA GLU A 403 -12.53 -12.74 -26.69
C GLU A 403 -12.44 -11.75 -25.51
N ARG A 404 -12.39 -12.22 -24.26
CA ARG A 404 -12.27 -11.35 -23.07
C ARG A 404 -10.88 -10.76 -22.93
N TYR A 405 -9.89 -11.55 -23.30
CA TYR A 405 -8.50 -11.13 -23.33
C TYR A 405 -8.30 -10.01 -24.37
N GLU A 406 -8.76 -10.22 -25.60
CA GLU A 406 -8.65 -9.23 -26.67
C GLU A 406 -9.40 -7.94 -26.33
N LEU A 407 -10.59 -8.05 -25.71
CA LEU A 407 -11.34 -6.89 -25.22
C LEU A 407 -10.58 -6.12 -24.12
N ALA A 408 -10.00 -6.82 -23.13
CA ALA A 408 -9.26 -6.19 -22.05
C ALA A 408 -8.02 -5.44 -22.56
N VAL A 409 -7.32 -6.02 -23.54
CA VAL A 409 -6.21 -5.40 -24.25
C VAL A 409 -6.68 -4.17 -25.03
N GLN A 410 -7.70 -4.29 -25.88
CA GLN A 410 -8.22 -3.17 -26.68
C GLN A 410 -8.72 -1.99 -25.82
N LEU A 411 -9.18 -2.24 -24.60
CA LEU A 411 -9.66 -1.21 -23.67
C LEU A 411 -8.53 -0.41 -22.99
N GLN A 412 -7.30 -0.90 -22.92
CA GLN A 412 -6.21 -0.26 -22.16
C GLN A 412 -5.84 1.13 -22.69
N VAL A 413 -5.61 1.27 -24.00
CA VAL A 413 -5.26 2.55 -24.62
C VAL A 413 -6.39 3.59 -24.55
N PRO A 414 -7.64 3.29 -24.94
CA PRO A 414 -8.72 4.27 -24.86
C PRO A 414 -9.03 4.65 -23.42
N SER A 415 -8.98 3.73 -22.45
CA SER A 415 -9.21 4.07 -21.04
C SER A 415 -8.10 4.95 -20.47
N ALA A 416 -6.82 4.69 -20.78
CA ALA A 416 -5.71 5.57 -20.39
C ALA A 416 -5.83 6.97 -21.03
N ALA A 417 -6.23 7.04 -22.31
CA ALA A 417 -6.44 8.30 -23.02
C ALA A 417 -7.61 9.11 -22.43
N ILE A 418 -8.72 8.46 -22.08
CA ILE A 418 -9.88 9.10 -21.47
C ILE A 418 -9.54 9.61 -20.06
N ALA A 419 -8.79 8.84 -19.26
CA ALA A 419 -8.34 9.27 -17.95
C ALA A 419 -7.41 10.50 -18.03
N LEU A 420 -6.43 10.48 -18.94
CA LEU A 420 -5.55 11.63 -19.20
C LEU A 420 -6.36 12.85 -19.70
N GLY A 421 -7.23 12.66 -20.69
CA GLY A 421 -8.08 13.71 -21.24
C GLY A 421 -9.02 14.30 -20.18
N GLY A 422 -9.59 13.47 -19.31
CA GLY A 422 -10.44 13.88 -18.20
C GLY A 422 -9.70 14.74 -17.17
N VAL A 423 -8.48 14.36 -16.78
CA VAL A 423 -7.64 15.15 -15.87
C VAL A 423 -7.22 16.47 -16.52
N VAL A 424 -6.81 16.47 -17.79
CA VAL A 424 -6.43 17.70 -18.51
C VAL A 424 -7.64 18.64 -18.69
N ALA A 425 -8.81 18.11 -19.05
CA ALA A 425 -10.04 18.90 -19.16
C ALA A 425 -10.45 19.49 -17.80
N SER A 426 -10.33 18.70 -16.73
CA SER A 426 -10.57 19.15 -15.35
C SER A 426 -9.62 20.28 -14.96
N TYR A 427 -8.35 20.20 -15.35
CA TYR A 427 -7.37 21.25 -15.11
C TYR A 427 -7.70 22.55 -15.86
N VAL A 428 -8.05 22.46 -17.15
CA VAL A 428 -8.46 23.64 -17.93
C VAL A 428 -9.70 24.29 -17.32
N LEU A 429 -10.66 23.48 -16.89
CA LEU A 429 -11.88 23.97 -16.26
C LEU A 429 -11.58 24.69 -14.94
N VAL A 430 -10.79 24.10 -14.05
CA VAL A 430 -10.47 24.73 -12.75
C VAL A 430 -9.62 25.99 -12.95
N GLN A 431 -8.82 26.08 -14.01
CA GLN A 431 -8.12 27.32 -14.40
C GLN A 431 -9.08 28.42 -14.88
N VAL A 432 -10.12 28.08 -15.64
CA VAL A 432 -11.16 29.05 -15.99
C VAL A 432 -11.93 29.50 -14.74
N THR A 433 -12.26 28.57 -13.85
CA THR A 433 -12.91 28.87 -12.56
C THR A 433 -12.05 29.80 -11.70
N SER A 434 -10.73 29.59 -11.66
CA SER A 434 -9.81 30.42 -10.88
C SER A 434 -9.70 31.85 -11.42
N LEU A 435 -9.71 32.03 -12.76
CA LEU A 435 -9.76 33.35 -13.39
C LEU A 435 -11.05 34.11 -13.09
N LEU A 436 -12.18 33.39 -13.02
CA LEU A 436 -13.46 33.99 -12.64
C LEU A 436 -13.48 34.38 -11.16
N LEU A 437 -12.84 33.60 -10.28
CA LEU A 437 -12.65 33.92 -8.86
C LEU A 437 -11.79 35.17 -8.66
N LEU A 438 -10.81 35.45 -9.52
CA LEU A 438 -10.03 36.70 -9.47
C LEU A 438 -10.86 37.95 -9.80
N SER A 439 -11.98 37.80 -10.50
CA SER A 439 -12.85 38.93 -10.86
C SER A 439 -13.84 39.32 -9.75
N ASP A 440 -13.93 38.51 -8.68
CA ASP A 440 -14.81 38.77 -7.53
C ASP A 440 -14.08 39.56 -6.43
N GLN A 441 -14.81 40.47 -5.78
CA GLN A 441 -14.27 41.45 -4.85
C GLN A 441 -13.80 40.82 -3.51
N PHE A 442 -14.38 39.68 -3.11
CA PHE A 442 -14.04 38.97 -1.89
C PHE A 442 -12.81 38.07 -2.07
N THR A 443 -12.76 37.29 -3.16
CA THR A 443 -11.61 36.43 -3.44
C THR A 443 -10.42 37.18 -4.02
N GLY A 444 -10.64 38.31 -4.71
CA GLY A 444 -9.56 39.21 -5.13
C GLY A 444 -8.77 39.81 -3.95
N PHE A 445 -9.39 39.96 -2.78
CA PHE A 445 -8.70 40.37 -1.54
C PHE A 445 -7.71 39.30 -1.05
N PHE A 446 -8.11 38.03 -1.03
CA PHE A 446 -7.25 36.91 -0.60
C PHE A 446 -6.18 36.53 -1.62
N LEU A 447 -6.47 36.71 -2.92
CA LEU A 447 -5.56 36.36 -3.99
C LEU A 447 -4.49 37.43 -4.24
N GLY A 448 -4.76 38.71 -3.91
CA GLY A 448 -3.86 39.82 -4.23
C GLY A 448 -3.48 39.82 -5.73
N ASP A 449 -2.20 40.05 -6.05
CA ASP A 449 -1.66 39.92 -7.42
C ASP A 449 -1.23 38.49 -7.80
N ASN A 450 -1.45 37.49 -6.92
CA ASN A 450 -0.95 36.14 -7.12
C ASN A 450 -1.87 35.32 -8.04
N ILE A 451 -1.43 35.12 -9.28
CA ILE A 451 -2.09 34.25 -10.26
C ILE A 451 -2.00 32.78 -9.78
N PRO A 452 -3.12 32.03 -9.65
CA PRO A 452 -3.12 30.62 -9.29
C PRO A 452 -2.28 29.76 -10.24
N ARG A 453 -1.34 28.99 -9.68
CA ARG A 453 -0.40 28.13 -10.43
C ARG A 453 -0.74 26.66 -10.22
N PRO A 454 -0.46 25.79 -11.22
CA PRO A 454 -0.59 24.35 -11.02
C PRO A 454 0.34 23.86 -9.90
N SER A 455 -0.16 22.94 -9.08
CA SER A 455 0.66 22.31 -8.06
C SER A 455 1.64 21.29 -8.66
N LEU A 456 2.73 21.03 -7.94
CA LEU A 456 3.69 19.99 -8.31
C LEU A 456 3.03 18.60 -8.40
N LEU A 457 2.09 18.30 -7.49
CA LEU A 457 1.35 17.03 -7.47
C LEU A 457 0.49 16.85 -8.71
N LEU A 458 -0.17 17.91 -9.18
CA LEU A 458 -0.90 17.88 -10.45
C LEU A 458 0.05 17.67 -11.64
N GLY A 459 1.20 18.35 -11.64
CA GLY A 459 2.22 18.15 -12.68
C GLY A 459 2.71 16.71 -12.76
N LEU A 460 3.03 16.11 -11.61
CA LEU A 460 3.43 14.70 -11.51
C LEU A 460 2.31 13.75 -11.95
N LEU A 461 1.07 14.03 -11.59
CA LEU A 461 -0.10 13.25 -12.02
C LEU A 461 -0.23 13.24 -13.55
N VAL A 462 -0.15 14.40 -14.20
CA VAL A 462 -0.24 14.52 -15.66
C VAL A 462 0.91 13.80 -16.35
N VAL A 463 2.14 13.97 -15.86
CA VAL A 463 3.32 13.25 -16.39
C VAL A 463 3.15 11.74 -16.23
N GLY A 464 2.67 11.28 -15.08
CA GLY A 464 2.38 9.87 -14.84
C GLY A 464 1.35 9.30 -15.82
N LEU A 465 0.26 10.02 -16.07
CA LEU A 465 -0.78 9.61 -17.01
C LEU A 465 -0.29 9.63 -18.47
N ILE A 466 0.60 10.56 -18.85
CA ILE A 466 1.27 10.54 -20.16
C ILE A 466 2.16 9.29 -20.29
N VAL A 467 2.95 8.98 -19.26
CA VAL A 467 3.79 7.77 -19.24
C VAL A 467 2.92 6.52 -19.35
N GLN A 468 1.81 6.44 -18.62
CA GLN A 468 0.85 5.35 -18.72
C GLN A 468 0.27 5.23 -20.13
N PHE A 469 -0.13 6.34 -20.76
CA PHE A 469 -0.67 6.29 -22.12
C PHE A 469 0.38 5.80 -23.14
N VAL A 470 1.60 6.33 -23.07
CA VAL A 470 2.69 5.96 -23.98
C VAL A 470 3.13 4.51 -23.77
N SER A 471 3.24 4.05 -22.52
CA SER A 471 3.64 2.67 -22.21
C SER A 471 2.59 1.66 -22.68
N ASN A 472 1.30 1.93 -22.44
CA ASN A 472 0.21 1.07 -22.93
C ASN A 472 0.15 1.06 -24.47
N ARG A 473 0.43 2.18 -25.13
CA ARG A 473 0.47 2.23 -26.60
C ARG A 473 1.68 1.46 -27.16
N ALA A 474 2.86 1.63 -26.57
CA ALA A 474 4.05 0.88 -26.97
C ALA A 474 3.86 -0.64 -26.77
N TYR A 475 3.29 -1.05 -25.64
CA TYR A 475 2.94 -2.44 -25.39
C TYR A 475 1.98 -3.02 -26.45
N GLN A 476 1.05 -2.21 -26.97
CA GLN A 476 0.14 -2.63 -28.04
C GLN A 476 0.80 -2.66 -29.42
N GLU A 477 1.74 -1.77 -29.69
CA GLU A 477 2.47 -1.71 -30.98
C GLU A 477 3.54 -2.81 -31.09
N GLU A 478 4.14 -3.23 -29.97
CA GLU A 478 5.09 -4.36 -29.92
C GLU A 478 4.42 -5.74 -29.99
N ARG A 479 3.10 -5.79 -29.76
CA ARG A 479 2.28 -6.99 -29.78
C ARG A 479 1.63 -7.21 -31.14
#